data_AF-V8R6H2-F1
#
_entry.id   AF-V8R6H2-F1
#
_cell.length_a   1.000
_cell.length_b   1.000
_cell.length_c   1.000
_cell.angle_alpha   90.00
_cell.angle_beta   90.00
_cell.angle_gamma   90.00
#
_symmetry.space_group_name_H-M   'P 1'
#
loop_
_entity.id
_entity.type
_entity.pdbx_description
1 polymer ?
#
loop_
_entity_poly.entity_id
_entity_poly.type
_entity_poly.pdbx_seq_one_letter_code
_entity_poly.pdbx_strand_id
1 'polypeptide(L)'
;MQTPTIDCEKLASELQERVACFEANKVVYVGLQNQLAEVTQESQRLKQKAAELEGQANRTDASWNALAKSATIDQDKINEEIERSAKLRKDAQALRVTAEARSGIESNLIVRVAEARLKLVSDPSVINKAHWQAQLAKMFAQEGMRESLMKMFALSRALFLGSLKEHDGLLRSCNSMRERQAKTNELTWKAFGKDLEKLFGDDVKDARAP
;
A
#
# COMPACT_ATOMS: atom_id res chain seq x y z
N MET A 1 16.47 -18.61 -3.37
CA MET A 1 15.38 -19.61 -3.41
C MET A 1 14.18 -19.00 -4.10
N GLN A 2 13.51 -19.71 -5.01
CA GLN A 2 12.20 -19.30 -5.52
C GLN A 2 11.22 -19.37 -4.35
N THR A 3 10.61 -18.25 -3.97
CA THR A 3 9.51 -18.27 -3.02
C THR A 3 8.40 -19.12 -3.62
N PRO A 4 8.00 -20.24 -2.98
CA PRO A 4 6.92 -21.05 -3.50
C PRO A 4 5.68 -20.17 -3.58
N THR A 5 5.03 -20.16 -4.75
CA THR A 5 3.76 -19.47 -4.94
C THR A 5 2.79 -19.97 -3.86
N ILE A 6 2.24 -19.06 -3.06
CA ILE A 6 1.31 -19.42 -2.00
C ILE A 6 0.05 -19.95 -2.69
N ASP A 7 -0.23 -21.23 -2.47
CA ASP A 7 -1.47 -21.86 -2.90
C ASP A 7 -2.60 -21.42 -1.97
N CYS A 8 -3.33 -20.40 -2.40
CA CYS A 8 -4.44 -19.81 -1.64
C CYS A 8 -5.52 -20.84 -1.29
N GLU A 9 -5.72 -21.89 -2.09
CA GLU A 9 -6.75 -22.92 -1.87
C GLU A 9 -6.38 -23.90 -0.74
N LYS A 10 -5.11 -23.93 -0.32
CA LYS A 10 -4.61 -24.77 0.78
C LYS A 10 -4.39 -24.02 2.09
N LEU A 11 -4.75 -22.74 2.14
CA LEU A 11 -4.70 -21.94 3.36
C LEU A 11 -5.80 -22.36 4.35
N ALA A 12 -5.60 -22.02 5.62
CA ALA A 12 -6.68 -22.16 6.61
C ALA A 12 -7.87 -21.28 6.19
N SER A 13 -9.09 -21.73 6.44
CA SER A 13 -10.32 -21.05 5.97
C SER A 13 -10.39 -19.58 6.38
N GLU A 14 -10.03 -19.25 7.62
CA GLU A 14 -9.97 -17.86 8.11
C GLU A 14 -8.99 -16.99 7.30
N LEU A 15 -7.89 -17.57 6.83
CA LEU A 15 -6.88 -16.88 6.03
C LEU A 15 -7.34 -16.74 4.57
N GLN A 16 -8.06 -17.73 4.05
CA GLN A 16 -8.71 -17.65 2.72
C GLN A 16 -9.73 -16.52 2.67
N GLU A 17 -10.58 -16.40 3.69
CA GLU A 17 -11.55 -15.32 3.81
C GLU A 17 -10.87 -13.95 3.85
N ARG A 18 -9.77 -13.81 4.62
CA ARG A 18 -9.00 -12.56 4.67
C ARG A 18 -8.37 -12.20 3.32
N VAL A 19 -7.81 -13.17 2.61
CA VAL A 19 -7.26 -12.97 1.26
C VAL A 19 -8.37 -12.57 0.29
N ALA A 20 -9.55 -13.20 0.36
CA ALA A 20 -10.70 -12.84 -0.47
C ALA A 20 -11.19 -11.41 -0.18
N CYS A 21 -11.27 -11.00 1.09
CA CYS A 21 -11.58 -9.63 1.49
C CYS A 21 -10.55 -8.63 0.97
N PHE A 22 -9.26 -8.96 1.04
CA PHE A 22 -8.19 -8.13 0.50
C PHE A 22 -8.33 -7.94 -1.01
N GLU A 23 -8.53 -9.01 -1.78
CA GLU A 23 -8.72 -8.93 -3.23
C GLU A 23 -9.99 -8.14 -3.61
N ALA A 24 -11.09 -8.31 -2.87
CA ALA A 24 -12.29 -7.50 -3.06
C ALA A 24 -12.03 -6.00 -2.81
N ASN A 25 -11.34 -5.66 -1.72
CA ASN A 25 -10.96 -4.29 -1.40
C ASN A 25 -10.03 -3.69 -2.48
N LYS A 26 -9.13 -4.51 -3.04
CA LYS A 26 -8.21 -4.11 -4.11
C LYS A 26 -8.96 -3.78 -5.40
N VAL A 27 -9.96 -4.60 -5.78
CA VAL A 27 -10.84 -4.29 -6.92
C VAL A 27 -11.55 -2.95 -6.71
N VAL A 28 -12.09 -2.70 -5.53
CA VAL A 28 -12.75 -1.42 -5.20
C VAL A 28 -11.78 -0.25 -5.30
N TYR A 29 -10.57 -0.39 -4.74
CA TYR A 29 -9.54 0.65 -4.79
C TYR A 29 -9.13 0.98 -6.23
N VAL A 30 -8.84 -0.03 -7.04
CA VAL A 30 -8.48 0.15 -8.46
C VAL A 30 -9.62 0.80 -9.24
N GLY A 31 -10.86 0.37 -9.00
CA GLY A 31 -12.05 0.98 -9.59
C GLY A 31 -12.17 2.48 -9.27
N LEU A 32 -11.94 2.86 -8.01
CA LEU A 32 -11.93 4.27 -7.59
C LEU A 32 -10.78 5.07 -8.19
N GLN A 33 -9.58 4.48 -8.33
CA GLN A 33 -8.45 5.12 -8.99
C GLN A 33 -8.76 5.42 -10.47
N ASN A 34 -9.35 4.46 -11.18
CA ASN A 34 -9.74 4.65 -12.58
C ASN A 34 -10.79 5.75 -12.73
N GLN A 35 -11.82 5.75 -11.88
CA GLN A 35 -12.84 6.81 -11.87
C GLN A 35 -12.23 8.19 -11.59
N LEU A 36 -11.31 8.28 -10.63
CA LEU A 36 -10.61 9.53 -10.34
C LEU A 36 -9.80 10.00 -11.57
N ALA A 37 -9.05 9.11 -12.19
CA ALA A 37 -8.27 9.43 -13.39
C ALA A 37 -9.15 9.93 -14.54
N GLU A 38 -10.29 9.28 -14.80
CA GLU A 38 -11.26 9.69 -15.82
C GLU A 38 -11.82 11.08 -15.52
N VAL A 39 -12.25 11.34 -14.29
CA VAL A 39 -12.81 12.65 -13.89
C VAL A 39 -11.77 13.75 -13.99
N THR A 40 -10.54 13.52 -13.55
CA THR A 40 -9.46 14.51 -13.63
C THR A 40 -9.10 14.79 -15.09
N GLN A 41 -8.97 13.77 -15.94
CA GLN A 41 -8.63 13.93 -17.35
C GLN A 41 -9.73 14.70 -18.10
N GLU A 42 -10.99 14.32 -17.91
CA GLU A 42 -12.11 14.98 -18.58
C GLU A 42 -12.28 16.43 -18.10
N SER A 43 -12.09 16.69 -16.79
CA SER A 43 -12.10 18.05 -16.25
C SER A 43 -11.01 18.92 -16.85
N GLN A 44 -9.82 18.36 -17.04
CA GLN A 44 -8.73 19.06 -17.72
C GLN A 44 -9.04 19.33 -19.20
N ARG A 45 -9.62 18.35 -19.91
CA ARG A 45 -10.06 18.51 -21.30
C ARG A 45 -11.07 19.64 -21.46
N LEU A 46 -12.05 19.71 -20.56
CA LEU A 46 -13.05 20.79 -20.56
C LEU A 46 -12.40 22.17 -20.34
N LYS A 47 -11.47 22.28 -19.38
CA LYS A 47 -10.75 23.53 -19.09
C LYS A 47 -9.93 23.99 -20.30
N GLN A 48 -9.25 23.07 -20.97
CA GLN A 48 -8.49 23.36 -22.19
C GLN A 48 -9.40 23.84 -23.31
N LYS A 49 -10.50 23.11 -23.57
CA LYS A 49 -11.48 23.50 -24.61
C LYS A 49 -12.13 24.85 -24.32
N ALA A 50 -12.41 25.16 -23.06
CA ALA A 50 -12.91 26.47 -22.66
C ALA A 50 -11.89 27.58 -22.99
N ALA A 51 -10.61 27.38 -22.67
CA ALA A 51 -9.55 28.33 -22.98
C ALA A 51 -9.34 28.51 -24.49
N GLU A 52 -9.48 27.45 -25.29
CA GLU A 52 -9.43 27.52 -26.75
C GLU A 52 -10.56 28.38 -27.32
N LEU A 53 -11.79 28.20 -26.86
CA LEU A 53 -12.96 28.98 -27.28
C LEU A 53 -12.81 30.46 -26.91
N GLU A 54 -12.25 30.77 -25.74
CA GLU A 54 -11.93 32.16 -25.38
C GLU A 54 -10.83 32.76 -26.25
N GLY A 55 -9.78 31.98 -26.56
CA GLY A 55 -8.76 32.40 -27.50
C GLY A 55 -9.34 32.69 -28.90
N GLN A 56 -10.31 31.90 -29.35
CA GLN A 56 -11.08 32.17 -30.57
C GLN A 56 -11.92 33.44 -30.44
N ALA A 57 -12.68 33.60 -29.35
CA ALA A 57 -13.49 34.79 -29.11
C ALA A 57 -12.64 36.08 -29.10
N ASN A 58 -11.46 36.05 -28.49
CA ASN A 58 -10.54 37.20 -28.46
C ASN A 58 -9.98 37.54 -29.84
N ARG A 59 -9.73 36.52 -30.70
CA ARG A 59 -9.34 36.75 -32.10
C ARG A 59 -10.49 37.32 -32.93
N THR A 60 -11.70 36.81 -32.73
CA THR A 60 -12.91 37.37 -33.34
C THR A 60 -13.12 38.82 -32.90
N ASP A 61 -12.87 39.13 -31.62
CA ASP A 61 -12.93 40.49 -31.11
C ASP A 61 -11.94 41.44 -31.77
N ALA A 62 -10.69 40.98 -31.94
CA ALA A 62 -9.71 41.75 -32.69
C ALA A 62 -10.14 41.95 -34.15
N SER A 63 -10.77 40.94 -34.76
CA SER A 63 -11.22 40.98 -36.15
C SER A 63 -12.35 41.99 -36.38
N TRP A 64 -13.43 41.95 -35.60
CA TRP A 64 -14.52 42.92 -35.79
C TRP A 64 -14.09 44.34 -35.42
N ASN A 65 -13.23 44.51 -34.41
CA ASN A 65 -12.64 45.82 -34.10
C ASN A 65 -11.79 46.38 -35.24
N ALA A 66 -11.11 45.53 -36.00
CA ALA A 66 -10.36 45.94 -37.19
C ALA A 66 -11.30 46.32 -38.35
N LEU A 67 -12.37 45.54 -38.56
CA LEU A 67 -13.40 45.85 -39.57
C LEU A 67 -14.08 47.20 -39.28
N ALA A 68 -14.42 47.46 -38.03
CA ALA A 68 -15.03 48.72 -37.59
C ALA A 68 -14.12 49.95 -37.78
N LYS A 69 -12.81 49.75 -37.89
CA LYS A 69 -11.82 50.82 -38.15
C LYS A 69 -11.43 50.94 -39.63
N SER A 70 -11.97 50.10 -40.50
CA SER A 70 -11.64 50.10 -41.92
C SER A 70 -12.35 51.23 -42.67
N ALA A 71 -11.82 51.60 -43.85
CA ALA A 71 -12.38 52.69 -44.67
C ALA A 71 -13.77 52.39 -45.23
N THR A 72 -14.20 51.12 -45.25
CA THR A 72 -15.51 50.67 -45.73
C THR A 72 -16.18 49.88 -44.63
N ILE A 73 -17.14 50.52 -43.93
CA ILE A 73 -17.87 49.89 -42.82
C ILE A 73 -18.97 48.99 -43.39
N ASP A 74 -18.89 47.70 -43.09
CA ASP A 74 -19.93 46.71 -43.34
C ASP A 74 -20.52 46.28 -41.99
N GLN A 75 -21.62 46.93 -41.60
CA GLN A 75 -22.21 46.80 -40.27
C GLN A 75 -22.76 45.39 -40.01
N ASP A 76 -23.30 44.73 -41.04
CA ASP A 76 -23.87 43.39 -40.91
C ASP A 76 -22.78 42.37 -40.55
N LYS A 77 -21.62 42.43 -41.23
CA LYS A 77 -20.47 41.57 -40.90
C LYS A 77 -19.90 41.85 -39.51
N ILE A 78 -19.87 43.11 -39.08
CA ILE A 78 -19.42 43.47 -37.73
C ILE A 78 -20.36 42.86 -36.68
N ASN A 79 -21.67 42.98 -36.88
CA ASN A 79 -22.67 42.41 -35.97
C ASN A 79 -22.57 40.87 -35.92
N GLU A 80 -22.40 40.20 -37.06
CA GLU A 80 -22.20 38.75 -37.13
C GLU A 80 -20.97 38.28 -36.33
N GLU A 81 -19.83 38.98 -36.45
CA GLU A 81 -18.62 38.63 -35.71
C GLU A 81 -18.74 38.95 -34.21
N ILE A 82 -19.47 40.02 -33.83
CA ILE A 82 -19.81 40.29 -32.42
C ILE A 82 -20.66 39.16 -31.83
N GLU A 83 -21.71 38.72 -32.54
CA GLU A 83 -22.55 37.61 -32.11
C GLU A 83 -21.77 36.30 -32.01
N ARG A 84 -20.88 36.04 -32.98
CA ARG A 84 -19.98 34.88 -32.95
C ARG A 84 -19.07 34.91 -31.72
N SER A 85 -18.45 36.05 -31.40
CA SER A 85 -17.61 36.20 -30.20
C SER A 85 -18.40 35.98 -28.91
N ALA A 86 -19.59 36.57 -28.81
CA ALA A 86 -20.47 36.41 -27.65
C ALA A 86 -20.88 34.94 -27.45
N LYS A 87 -21.19 34.22 -28.54
CA LYS A 87 -21.50 32.79 -28.50
C LYS A 87 -20.31 31.95 -28.03
N LEU A 88 -19.12 32.20 -28.58
CA LEU A 88 -17.89 31.50 -28.18
C LEU A 88 -17.60 31.67 -26.67
N ARG A 89 -17.79 32.87 -26.12
CA ARG A 89 -17.65 33.14 -24.68
C ARG A 89 -18.69 32.41 -23.84
N LYS A 90 -19.95 32.39 -24.29
CA LYS A 90 -21.02 31.66 -23.62
C LYS A 90 -20.73 30.16 -23.57
N ASP A 91 -20.27 29.59 -24.68
CA ASP A 91 -19.90 28.18 -24.77
C ASP A 91 -18.68 27.86 -23.88
N ALA A 92 -17.66 28.73 -23.86
CA ALA A 92 -16.52 28.59 -22.96
C ALA A 92 -16.94 28.61 -21.47
N GLN A 93 -17.83 29.53 -21.10
CA GLN A 93 -18.33 29.62 -19.73
C GLN A 93 -19.12 28.37 -19.33
N ALA A 94 -19.95 27.82 -20.23
CA ALA A 94 -20.68 26.57 -19.98
C ALA A 94 -19.73 25.40 -19.71
N LEU A 95 -18.62 25.30 -20.45
CA LEU A 95 -17.59 24.28 -20.22
C LEU A 95 -16.89 24.46 -18.87
N ARG A 96 -16.60 25.70 -18.45
CA ARG A 96 -16.02 25.98 -17.13
C ARG A 96 -16.93 25.59 -15.98
N VAL A 97 -18.20 25.99 -16.05
CA VAL A 97 -19.20 25.62 -15.03
C VAL A 97 -19.30 24.09 -14.91
N THR A 98 -19.26 23.38 -16.05
CA THR A 98 -19.26 21.92 -16.06
C THR A 98 -18.00 21.35 -15.40
N ALA A 99 -16.82 21.92 -15.68
CA ALA A 99 -15.56 21.51 -15.06
C ALA A 99 -15.52 21.80 -13.54
N GLU A 100 -16.08 22.93 -13.11
CA GLU A 100 -16.21 23.29 -11.69
C GLU A 100 -17.15 22.34 -10.94
N ALA A 101 -18.32 22.03 -11.50
CA ALA A 101 -19.22 21.04 -10.91
C ALA A 101 -18.54 19.67 -10.73
N ARG A 102 -17.67 19.28 -11.68
CA ARG A 102 -16.90 18.04 -11.61
C ARG A 102 -15.79 18.06 -10.55
N SER A 103 -15.26 19.22 -10.17
CA SER A 103 -14.25 19.33 -9.10
C SER A 103 -14.77 18.88 -7.72
N GLY A 104 -16.07 19.03 -7.47
CA GLY A 104 -16.72 18.49 -6.27
C GLY A 104 -16.74 16.96 -6.24
N ILE A 105 -16.94 16.34 -7.42
CA ILE A 105 -16.88 14.87 -7.58
C ILE A 105 -15.44 14.39 -7.38
N GLU A 106 -14.46 15.08 -7.96
CA GLU A 106 -13.03 14.78 -7.81
C GLU A 106 -12.61 14.80 -6.34
N SER A 107 -13.00 15.82 -5.59
CA SER A 107 -12.69 15.95 -4.15
C SER A 107 -13.26 14.78 -3.33
N ASN A 108 -14.49 14.35 -3.62
CA ASN A 108 -15.09 13.19 -2.96
C ASN A 108 -14.35 11.88 -3.32
N LEU A 109 -14.00 11.71 -4.60
CA LEU A 109 -13.26 10.53 -5.06
C LEU A 109 -11.88 10.43 -4.42
N ILE A 110 -11.16 11.55 -4.26
CA ILE A 110 -9.85 11.57 -3.58
C ILE A 110 -9.96 11.00 -2.17
N VAL A 111 -10.97 11.42 -1.40
CA VAL A 111 -11.20 10.91 -0.03
C VAL A 111 -11.48 9.41 -0.06
N ARG A 112 -12.37 8.96 -0.95
CA ARG A 112 -12.72 7.52 -1.07
C ARG A 112 -11.53 6.66 -1.49
N VAL A 113 -10.69 7.14 -2.40
CA VAL A 113 -9.44 6.47 -2.79
C VAL A 113 -8.49 6.36 -1.60
N ALA A 114 -8.34 7.42 -0.81
CA ALA A 114 -7.49 7.42 0.38
C ALA A 114 -7.99 6.42 1.44
N GLU A 115 -9.30 6.38 1.69
CA GLU A 115 -9.92 5.42 2.61
C GLU A 115 -9.74 3.97 2.14
N ALA A 116 -9.94 3.70 0.85
CA ALA A 116 -9.73 2.37 0.27
C ALA A 116 -8.25 1.95 0.34
N ARG A 117 -7.31 2.89 0.13
CA ARG A 117 -5.88 2.63 0.31
C ARG A 117 -5.53 2.28 1.75
N LEU A 118 -6.09 3.01 2.72
CA LEU A 118 -5.83 2.75 4.14
C LEU A 118 -6.24 1.32 4.54
N LYS A 119 -7.38 0.84 4.03
CA LYS A 119 -7.82 -0.55 4.24
C LYS A 119 -6.84 -1.57 3.68
N LEU A 120 -6.16 -1.27 2.56
CA LEU A 120 -5.24 -2.21 1.91
C LEU A 120 -3.83 -2.22 2.50
N VAL A 121 -3.37 -1.14 3.13
CA VAL A 121 -1.96 -1.04 3.58
C VAL A 121 -1.65 -1.97 4.76
N SER A 122 -2.60 -2.17 5.67
CA SER A 122 -2.40 -3.02 6.86
C SER A 122 -2.51 -4.51 6.57
N ASP A 123 -3.33 -4.89 5.59
CA ASP A 123 -3.79 -6.26 5.40
C ASP A 123 -2.68 -7.25 5.00
N PRO A 124 -1.75 -6.93 4.07
CA PRO A 124 -0.72 -7.88 3.64
C PRO A 124 0.20 -8.34 4.77
N SER A 125 0.61 -7.43 5.66
CA SER A 125 1.48 -7.78 6.79
C SER A 125 0.79 -8.75 7.75
N VAL A 126 -0.50 -8.51 8.02
CA VAL A 126 -1.30 -9.35 8.90
C VAL A 126 -1.56 -10.72 8.27
N ILE A 127 -1.91 -10.76 6.98
CA ILE A 127 -2.13 -12.00 6.22
C ILE A 127 -0.83 -12.82 6.16
N ASN A 128 0.29 -12.21 5.80
CA ASN A 128 1.58 -12.89 5.72
C ASN A 128 2.02 -13.43 7.08
N LYS A 129 1.87 -12.65 8.16
CA LYS A 129 2.19 -13.11 9.51
C LYS A 129 1.34 -14.33 9.89
N ALA A 130 0.04 -14.29 9.65
CA ALA A 130 -0.86 -15.40 9.95
C ALA A 130 -0.51 -16.65 9.12
N HIS A 131 -0.17 -16.48 7.84
CA HIS A 131 0.30 -17.57 6.98
C HIS A 131 1.55 -18.25 7.56
N TRP A 132 2.58 -17.48 7.88
CA TRP A 132 3.84 -18.01 8.40
C TRP A 132 3.68 -18.63 9.79
N GLN A 133 2.83 -18.06 10.64
CA GLN A 133 2.50 -18.66 11.93
C GLN A 133 1.80 -20.01 11.76
N ALA A 134 0.88 -20.14 10.80
CA ALA A 134 0.22 -21.41 10.51
C ALA A 134 1.19 -22.46 9.92
N GLN A 135 2.08 -22.05 9.02
CA GLN A 135 3.15 -22.92 8.49
C GLN A 135 4.07 -23.41 9.62
N LEU A 136 4.50 -22.51 10.49
CA LEU A 136 5.35 -22.86 11.63
C LEU A 136 4.65 -23.83 12.60
N ALA A 137 3.37 -23.58 12.89
CA ALA A 137 2.57 -24.48 13.73
C ALA A 137 2.42 -25.88 13.10
N LYS A 138 2.21 -25.97 11.78
CA LYS A 138 2.18 -27.26 11.06
C LYS A 138 3.52 -27.99 11.17
N MET A 139 4.64 -27.29 11.03
CA MET A 139 5.98 -27.89 11.18
C MET A 139 6.21 -28.40 12.60
N PHE A 140 5.78 -27.66 13.63
CA PHE A 140 5.87 -28.13 15.02
C PHE A 140 4.93 -29.29 15.35
N ALA A 141 3.82 -29.43 14.62
CA ALA A 141 2.88 -30.54 14.77
C ALA A 141 3.31 -31.80 14.03
N GLN A 142 4.41 -31.77 13.24
CA GLN A 142 4.94 -32.97 12.59
C GLN A 142 5.37 -34.00 13.64
N GLU A 143 5.06 -35.26 13.36
CA GLU A 143 5.35 -36.37 14.26
C GLU A 143 6.85 -36.44 14.58
N GLY A 144 7.18 -36.57 15.87
CA GLY A 144 8.56 -36.63 16.35
C GLY A 144 9.30 -35.29 16.40
N MET A 145 8.74 -34.19 15.88
CA MET A 145 9.40 -32.88 15.89
C MET A 145 9.52 -32.33 17.31
N ARG A 146 8.43 -32.40 18.08
CA ARG A 146 8.39 -31.95 19.47
C ARG A 146 9.35 -32.74 20.35
N GLU A 147 9.34 -34.07 20.24
CA GLU A 147 10.20 -34.96 21.00
C GLU A 147 11.67 -34.71 20.67
N SER A 148 11.99 -34.49 19.40
CA SER A 148 13.35 -34.19 18.96
C SER A 148 13.83 -32.85 19.51
N LEU A 149 13.03 -31.79 19.38
CA LEU A 149 13.35 -30.46 19.96
C LEU A 149 13.54 -30.54 21.48
N MET A 150 12.69 -31.29 22.18
CA MET A 150 12.80 -31.49 23.63
C MET A 150 14.09 -32.24 24.02
N LYS A 151 14.46 -33.28 23.26
CA LYS A 151 15.73 -34.00 23.48
C LYS A 151 16.94 -33.10 23.25
N MET A 152 16.94 -32.31 22.17
CA MET A 152 18.02 -31.36 21.90
C MET A 152 18.13 -30.31 23.00
N PHE A 153 17.01 -29.74 23.45
CA PHE A 153 17.00 -28.79 24.56
C PHE A 153 17.50 -29.41 25.87
N ALA A 154 17.08 -30.64 26.18
CA ALA A 154 17.55 -31.34 27.37
C ALA A 154 19.06 -31.60 27.36
N LEU A 155 19.62 -31.94 26.19
CA LEU A 155 21.07 -32.12 26.01
C LEU A 155 21.82 -30.79 26.13
N SER A 156 21.38 -29.73 25.45
CA SER A 156 22.01 -28.40 25.56
C SER A 156 21.97 -27.87 27.00
N ARG A 157 20.85 -28.09 27.71
CA ARG A 157 20.74 -27.80 29.14
C ARG A 157 21.73 -28.60 29.98
N ALA A 158 21.86 -29.91 29.76
CA ALA A 158 22.79 -30.74 30.51
C ALA A 158 24.24 -30.27 30.32
N LEU A 159 24.62 -29.94 29.08
CA LEU A 159 25.95 -29.39 28.75
C LEU A 159 26.19 -28.04 29.44
N PHE A 160 25.24 -27.12 29.35
CA PHE A 160 25.34 -25.80 29.99
C PHE A 160 25.43 -25.90 31.52
N LEU A 161 24.65 -26.79 32.14
CA LEU A 161 24.73 -27.03 33.58
C LEU A 161 26.06 -27.70 33.97
N GLY A 162 26.63 -28.53 33.09
CA GLY A 162 27.96 -29.12 33.26
C GLY A 162 29.08 -28.07 33.26
N SER A 163 28.94 -27.01 32.45
CA SER A 163 29.86 -25.87 32.40
C SER A 163 29.46 -24.69 33.28
N LEU A 164 28.48 -24.85 34.19
CA LEU A 164 27.91 -23.74 34.96
C LEU A 164 28.97 -22.97 35.78
N LYS A 165 30.01 -23.65 36.25
CA LYS A 165 31.14 -23.06 36.99
C LYS A 165 31.93 -22.05 36.14
N GLU A 166 31.95 -22.22 34.83
CA GLU A 166 32.59 -21.28 33.88
C GLU A 166 31.74 -20.01 33.71
N HIS A 167 30.45 -20.08 34.04
CA HIS A 167 29.48 -18.99 33.95
C HIS A 167 29.10 -18.41 35.31
N ASP A 168 29.78 -18.81 36.39
CA ASP A 168 29.45 -18.45 37.77
C ASP A 168 29.50 -16.92 37.99
N GLY A 169 30.35 -16.21 37.24
CA GLY A 169 30.41 -14.75 37.19
C GLY A 169 29.09 -14.07 36.78
N LEU A 170 28.30 -14.70 35.89
CA LEU A 170 26.99 -14.20 35.46
C LEU A 170 25.87 -14.47 36.48
N LEU A 171 26.11 -15.39 37.42
CA LEU A 171 25.18 -15.78 38.48
C LEU A 171 25.51 -15.14 39.85
N ARG A 172 26.59 -14.35 39.93
CA ARG A 172 27.02 -13.64 41.15
C ARG A 172 26.13 -12.46 41.53
N SER A 173 25.46 -11.85 40.55
CA SER A 173 24.56 -10.71 40.75
C SER A 173 23.14 -11.11 41.15
N CYS A 174 22.84 -12.43 41.22
CA CYS A 174 21.55 -12.93 41.68
C CYS A 174 21.53 -13.01 43.21
N ASN A 175 20.57 -12.32 43.83
CA ASN A 175 20.46 -12.18 45.28
C ASN A 175 19.60 -13.27 45.93
N SER A 176 18.89 -14.07 45.12
CA SER A 176 18.07 -15.17 45.59
C SER A 176 18.23 -16.44 44.76
N MET A 177 17.87 -17.58 45.35
CA MET A 177 17.83 -18.87 44.66
C MET A 177 16.85 -18.86 43.47
N ARG A 178 15.72 -18.16 43.62
CA ARG A 178 14.70 -17.99 42.57
C ARG A 178 15.24 -17.18 41.39
N GLU A 179 15.93 -16.07 41.64
CA GLU A 179 16.58 -15.27 40.60
C GLU A 179 17.66 -16.06 39.89
N ARG A 180 18.48 -16.79 40.65
CA ARG A 180 19.52 -17.65 40.08
C ARG A 180 18.92 -18.70 39.16
N GLN A 181 17.82 -19.35 39.57
CA GLN A 181 17.14 -20.36 38.74
C GLN A 181 16.50 -19.76 37.48
N ALA A 182 15.86 -18.59 37.59
CA ALA A 182 15.35 -17.87 36.43
C ALA A 182 16.48 -17.49 35.45
N LYS A 183 17.61 -17.02 35.98
CA LYS A 183 18.77 -16.64 35.18
C LYS A 183 19.42 -17.84 34.50
N THR A 184 19.56 -18.96 35.20
CA THR A 184 20.04 -20.23 34.63
C THR A 184 19.14 -20.69 33.48
N ASN A 185 17.81 -20.60 33.64
CA ASN A 185 16.86 -20.94 32.57
C ASN A 185 17.01 -20.01 31.36
N GLU A 186 17.13 -18.70 31.56
CA GLU A 186 17.38 -17.71 30.50
C GLU A 186 18.67 -18.04 29.73
N LEU A 187 19.77 -18.30 30.45
CA LEU A 187 21.07 -18.62 29.85
C LEU A 187 21.04 -19.96 29.10
N THR A 188 20.31 -20.94 29.61
CA THR A 188 20.11 -22.23 28.94
C THR A 188 19.40 -22.05 27.60
N TRP A 189 18.32 -21.25 27.56
CA TRP A 189 17.62 -20.94 26.31
C TRP A 189 18.49 -20.17 25.32
N LYS A 190 19.33 -19.24 25.81
CA LYS A 190 20.30 -18.54 24.98
C LYS A 190 21.38 -19.46 24.42
N ALA A 191 21.88 -20.41 25.21
CA ALA A 191 22.86 -21.39 24.76
C ALA A 191 22.26 -22.28 23.66
N PHE A 192 21.07 -22.84 23.91
CA PHE A 192 20.35 -23.63 22.92
C PHE A 192 20.04 -22.86 21.64
N GLY A 193 19.62 -21.59 21.75
CA GLY A 193 19.41 -20.72 20.59
C GLY A 193 20.68 -20.52 19.74
N LYS A 194 21.84 -20.32 20.39
CA LYS A 194 23.12 -20.24 19.68
C LYS A 194 23.52 -21.56 19.02
N ASP A 195 23.22 -22.68 19.66
CA ASP A 195 23.49 -24.01 19.07
C ASP A 195 22.64 -24.23 17.82
N LEU A 196 21.37 -23.81 17.85
CA LEU A 196 20.49 -23.78 16.67
C LEU A 196 21.00 -22.81 15.60
N GLU A 197 21.39 -21.59 15.95
CA GLU A 197 21.96 -20.61 15.01
C GLU A 197 23.20 -21.17 14.29
N LYS A 198 24.08 -21.87 15.03
CA LYS A 198 25.25 -22.56 14.43
C LYS A 198 24.84 -23.71 13.52
N LEU A 199 23.82 -24.48 13.90
CA LEU A 199 23.27 -25.57 13.10
C LEU A 199 22.73 -25.06 11.76
N PHE A 200 22.07 -23.90 11.78
CA PHE A 200 21.49 -23.27 10.59
C PHE A 200 22.48 -22.36 9.82
N GLY A 201 23.64 -22.03 10.39
CA GLY A 201 24.81 -21.47 9.68
C GLY A 201 24.55 -20.22 8.80
N ASP A 202 25.37 -20.08 7.75
CA ASP A 202 25.26 -19.04 6.71
C ASP A 202 23.99 -19.17 5.84
N ASP A 203 23.28 -20.31 5.88
CA ASP A 203 22.05 -20.54 5.11
C ASP A 203 20.89 -19.61 5.55
N VAL A 204 20.95 -19.07 6.77
CA VAL A 204 20.01 -18.05 7.26
C VAL A 204 20.27 -16.67 6.63
N LYS A 205 21.50 -16.37 6.17
CA LYS A 205 21.81 -15.09 5.51
C LYS A 205 21.20 -14.99 4.11
N ASP A 206 20.98 -16.13 3.46
CA ASP A 206 20.31 -16.24 2.16
C ASP A 206 18.78 -16.40 2.26
N ALA A 207 18.27 -16.70 3.46
CA ALA A 207 16.84 -16.70 3.76
C ALA A 207 16.33 -15.26 3.92
N ARG A 208 16.27 -14.51 2.81
CA ARG A 208 15.58 -13.21 2.81
C ARG A 208 14.11 -13.41 3.18
N ALA A 209 13.68 -12.75 4.25
CA ALA A 209 12.27 -12.56 4.52
C ALA A 209 11.63 -11.85 3.30
N PRO A 210 10.49 -12.34 2.79
CA PRO A 210 9.76 -11.71 1.70
C PRO A 210 9.19 -10.34 2.11
#